data_AF-A0A7V9FRM1-F1
#
_entry.id   AF-A0A7V9FRM1-F1
#
_cell.length_a   1.000
_cell.length_b   1.000
_cell.length_c   1.000
_cell.angle_alpha   90.00
_cell.angle_beta   90.00
_cell.angle_gamma   90.00
#
_symmetry.space_group_name_H-M   'P 1'
#
loop_
_entity.id
_entity.type
_entity.pdbx_description
1 polymer ?
#
loop_
_entity_poly.entity_id
_entity_poly.type
_entity_poly.pdbx_seq_one_letter_code
_entity_poly.pdbx_strand_id
1 'polypeptide(L)'
;MERAGSSTSRPVMLAIAGDSAAGKTTLTKGLVDALGADRITSLCVDDYHCYDRQERKGLPFTALHPDCNYVQIMEQHLQLLATGQPVLKPVYDHDTGQLTRPELVEPTEFVIVEGLLPLHTRLAQACFDITVYLDPPEHIRREWKVKRDTTKRGYTPEQVLAELDKREPESEEFIRPQRSAADIVVRFGPIEARQDPPDTPLSAELTLRPTVRHPDLTGVFRESDRRAMHLKLKRDEDGRPVEGLHVHGYVPREESRLLEKAIWAELDTESELPSTLGHIGEDTRSEPLAITQLLLLYHMLDSVR
;
A
#
# COMPACT_ATOMS: atom_id res chain seq x y z
N MET A 1 38.55 -9.51 -11.50
CA MET A 1 37.71 -8.86 -12.52
C MET A 1 36.85 -9.95 -13.14
N GLU A 2 35.80 -10.33 -12.43
CA GLU A 2 34.77 -11.25 -12.92
C GLU A 2 33.47 -10.46 -12.88
N ARG A 3 33.03 -10.00 -14.06
CA ARG A 3 31.64 -9.60 -14.23
C ARG A 3 30.85 -10.90 -14.27
N ALA A 4 30.33 -11.31 -13.12
CA ALA A 4 29.24 -12.26 -13.09
C ALA A 4 28.09 -11.63 -13.88
N GLY A 5 27.87 -12.11 -15.10
CA GLY A 5 26.68 -11.81 -15.88
C GLY A 5 25.49 -12.42 -15.16
N SER A 6 24.90 -11.67 -14.24
CA SER A 6 23.50 -11.85 -13.87
C SER A 6 22.70 -11.25 -15.02
N SER A 7 21.89 -12.05 -15.68
CA SER A 7 20.78 -11.55 -16.49
C SER A 7 19.81 -10.86 -15.53
N THR A 8 20.11 -9.63 -15.11
CA THR A 8 19.25 -8.90 -14.18
C THR A 8 17.99 -8.51 -14.95
N SER A 9 16.94 -9.32 -14.81
CA SER A 9 15.59 -8.89 -15.16
C SER A 9 15.33 -7.56 -14.47
N ARG A 10 14.62 -6.66 -15.14
CA ARG A 10 14.19 -5.42 -14.51
C ARG A 10 13.44 -5.75 -13.20
N PRO A 11 13.64 -4.98 -12.12
CA PRO A 11 12.86 -5.17 -10.90
C PRO A 11 11.36 -5.04 -11.17
N VAL A 12 10.55 -5.79 -10.42
CA VAL A 12 9.10 -5.58 -10.40
C VAL A 12 8.80 -4.44 -9.43
N MET A 13 8.15 -3.40 -9.93
CA MET A 13 7.90 -2.15 -9.21
C MET A 13 6.44 -2.10 -8.73
N LEU A 14 6.22 -2.07 -7.41
CA LEU A 14 4.90 -1.92 -6.79
C LEU A 14 4.78 -0.56 -6.11
N ALA A 15 3.76 0.23 -6.47
CA ALA A 15 3.40 1.45 -5.76
C ALA A 15 2.29 1.21 -4.73
N ILE A 16 2.41 1.79 -3.54
CA ILE A 16 1.35 1.84 -2.52
C ILE A 16 1.14 3.31 -2.13
N ALA A 17 0.18 3.95 -2.79
CA ALA A 17 -0.24 5.33 -2.52
C ALA A 17 -1.31 5.40 -1.42
N GLY A 18 -1.42 6.56 -0.79
CA GLY A 18 -2.50 6.88 0.13
C GLY A 18 -2.07 7.91 1.17
N ASP A 19 -3.03 8.46 1.91
CA ASP A 19 -2.74 9.48 2.92
C ASP A 19 -1.96 8.88 4.13
N SER A 20 -1.40 9.75 4.98
CA SER A 20 -0.81 9.36 6.26
C SER A 20 -1.81 8.55 7.08
N ALA A 21 -1.29 7.50 7.71
CA ALA A 21 -2.05 6.55 8.52
C ALA A 21 -3.11 5.78 7.72
N ALA A 22 -2.97 5.64 6.40
CA ALA A 22 -3.88 4.81 5.60
C ALA A 22 -3.65 3.29 5.74
N GLY A 23 -2.56 2.85 6.37
CA GLY A 23 -2.19 1.43 6.53
C GLY A 23 -1.06 0.94 5.62
N LYS A 24 -0.42 1.83 4.84
CA LYS A 24 0.62 1.49 3.85
C LYS A 24 1.75 0.64 4.45
N THR A 25 2.38 1.14 5.51
CA THR A 25 3.51 0.45 6.15
C THR A 25 3.13 -0.94 6.69
N THR A 26 1.89 -1.13 7.15
CA THR A 26 1.39 -2.44 7.58
C THR A 26 1.25 -3.39 6.39
N LEU A 27 0.72 -2.89 5.27
CA LEU A 27 0.58 -3.65 4.04
C LEU A 27 1.95 -4.07 3.49
N THR A 28 2.87 -3.10 3.36
CA THR A 28 4.26 -3.28 2.91
C THR A 28 5.02 -4.28 3.77
N LYS A 29 4.92 -4.18 5.11
CA LYS A 29 5.62 -5.08 6.03
C LYS A 29 5.26 -6.55 5.78
N GLY A 30 3.98 -6.88 5.59
CA GLY A 30 3.59 -8.28 5.35
C GLY A 30 4.10 -8.83 4.01
N LEU A 31 4.25 -7.98 2.98
CA LEU A 31 4.87 -8.38 1.72
C LEU A 31 6.37 -8.63 1.89
N VAL A 32 7.07 -7.78 2.63
CA VAL A 32 8.49 -7.96 2.98
C VAL A 32 8.70 -9.25 3.77
N ASP A 33 7.88 -9.48 4.80
CA ASP A 33 7.95 -10.67 5.64
C ASP A 33 7.62 -11.97 4.87
N ALA A 34 6.84 -11.89 3.77
CA ALA A 34 6.49 -13.03 2.93
C ALA A 34 7.53 -13.36 1.85
N LEU A 35 8.12 -12.34 1.22
CA LEU A 35 9.14 -12.52 0.17
C LEU A 35 10.55 -12.74 0.73
N GLY A 36 10.81 -12.24 1.95
CA GLY A 36 12.12 -12.21 2.56
C GLY A 36 12.88 -10.92 2.22
N ALA A 37 13.54 -10.34 3.22
CA ALA A 37 14.20 -9.03 3.13
C ALA A 37 15.29 -8.96 2.04
N ASP A 38 15.90 -10.09 1.65
CA ASP A 38 16.95 -10.14 0.64
C ASP A 38 16.44 -9.97 -0.79
N ARG A 39 15.14 -10.20 -1.02
CA ARG A 39 14.52 -10.14 -2.36
C ARG A 39 13.76 -8.84 -2.63
N ILE A 40 13.63 -7.99 -1.61
CA ILE A 40 12.74 -6.83 -1.65
C ILE A 40 13.41 -5.56 -1.12
N THR A 41 13.33 -4.51 -1.93
CA THR A 41 13.75 -3.16 -1.56
C THR A 41 12.49 -2.35 -1.29
N SER A 42 12.33 -1.83 -0.08
CA SER A 42 11.21 -0.96 0.29
C SER A 42 11.69 0.47 0.50
N LEU A 43 11.02 1.45 -0.10
CA LEU A 43 11.29 2.87 0.11
C LEU A 43 10.01 3.69 0.34
N CYS A 44 10.14 4.76 1.12
CA CYS A 44 9.08 5.73 1.36
C CYS A 44 9.35 7.00 0.56
N VAL A 45 8.39 7.47 -0.24
CA VAL A 45 8.55 8.74 -0.98
C VAL A 45 8.39 9.98 -0.11
N ASP A 46 7.96 9.82 1.14
CA ASP A 46 7.96 10.91 2.12
C ASP A 46 9.41 11.34 2.48
N ASP A 47 10.41 10.52 2.16
CA ASP A 47 11.83 10.87 2.27
C ASP A 47 12.23 12.05 1.38
N TYR A 48 11.45 12.36 0.35
CA TYR A 48 11.72 13.44 -0.61
C TYR A 48 11.17 14.80 -0.16
N HIS A 49 10.76 14.96 1.10
CA HIS A 49 10.42 16.28 1.64
C HIS A 49 11.59 17.26 1.48
N CYS A 50 11.31 18.46 0.95
CA CYS A 50 12.28 19.54 0.80
C CYS A 50 12.65 20.19 2.14
N TYR A 51 11.75 20.08 3.13
CA TYR A 51 11.78 20.84 4.37
C TYR A 51 11.51 19.92 5.55
N ASP A 52 12.20 20.14 6.66
CA ASP A 52 11.93 19.44 7.91
C ASP A 52 10.63 19.91 8.60
N ARG A 53 10.25 19.25 9.71
CA ARG A 53 8.99 19.58 10.41
C ARG A 53 8.94 21.00 10.96
N GLN A 54 10.07 21.59 11.34
CA GLN A 54 10.14 22.95 11.88
C GLN A 54 10.11 23.98 10.74
N GLU A 55 10.89 23.77 9.69
CA GLU A 55 10.95 24.62 8.50
C GLU A 55 9.58 24.76 7.84
N ARG A 56 8.80 23.67 7.80
CA ARG A 56 7.44 23.68 7.23
C ARG A 56 6.41 24.53 7.97
N LYS A 57 6.63 24.89 9.24
CA LYS A 57 5.58 25.57 10.05
C LYS A 57 5.17 26.95 9.48
N GLY A 58 6.08 27.63 8.80
CA GLY A 58 5.85 28.96 8.22
C GLY A 58 5.51 28.96 6.73
N LEU A 59 5.43 27.79 6.09
CA LEU A 59 5.16 27.68 4.66
C LEU A 59 3.66 27.80 4.36
N PRO A 60 3.30 28.28 3.15
CA PRO A 60 1.90 28.41 2.75
C PRO A 60 1.24 27.06 2.41
N PHE A 61 2.01 25.97 2.45
CA PHE A 61 1.57 24.62 2.13
C PHE A 61 2.01 23.60 3.19
N THR A 62 1.39 22.42 3.19
CA THR A 62 1.75 21.29 4.04
C THR A 62 2.69 20.31 3.33
N ALA A 63 3.03 19.20 4.00
CA ALA A 63 3.82 18.13 3.41
C ALA A 63 3.13 17.38 2.26
N LEU A 64 1.80 17.57 2.09
CA LEU A 64 1.03 16.95 1.02
C LEU A 64 1.19 17.67 -0.33
N HIS A 65 1.50 18.96 -0.30
CA HIS A 65 1.70 19.76 -1.50
C HIS A 65 2.95 19.32 -2.29
N PRO A 66 2.87 19.18 -3.62
CA PRO A 66 4.01 18.83 -4.48
C PRO A 66 5.24 19.73 -4.27
N ASP A 67 5.06 21.05 -4.14
CA ASP A 67 6.18 21.99 -3.86
C ASP A 67 6.90 21.77 -2.52
N CYS A 68 6.31 21.00 -1.59
CA CYS A 68 6.98 20.60 -0.35
C CYS A 68 7.91 19.38 -0.55
N ASN A 69 7.94 18.83 -1.76
CA ASN A 69 8.60 17.57 -2.10
C ASN A 69 9.49 17.74 -3.34
N TYR A 70 10.64 17.06 -3.36
CA TYR A 70 11.51 16.98 -4.52
C TYR A 70 10.93 16.01 -5.57
N VAL A 71 9.75 16.34 -6.13
CA VAL A 71 8.99 15.48 -7.05
C VAL A 71 9.83 15.05 -8.26
N GLN A 72 10.59 15.96 -8.87
CA GLN A 72 11.42 15.63 -10.03
C GLN A 72 12.59 14.70 -9.68
N ILE A 73 13.16 14.82 -8.48
CA ILE A 73 14.22 13.91 -8.01
C ILE A 73 13.61 12.53 -7.72
N MET A 74 12.43 12.50 -7.09
CA MET A 74 11.67 11.27 -6.89
C MET A 74 11.40 10.56 -8.21
N GLU A 75 10.88 11.26 -9.23
CA GLU A 75 10.65 10.70 -10.57
C GLU A 75 11.93 10.11 -11.18
N GLN A 76 13.03 10.85 -11.14
CA GLN A 76 14.31 10.38 -11.64
C GLN A 76 14.75 9.10 -10.91
N HIS A 77 14.63 9.06 -9.58
CA HIS A 77 15.00 7.89 -8.81
C HIS A 77 14.09 6.68 -9.10
N LEU A 78 12.79 6.89 -9.29
CA LEU A 78 11.88 5.81 -9.70
C LEU A 78 12.27 5.21 -11.06
N GLN A 79 12.65 6.05 -12.03
CA GLN A 79 13.13 5.58 -13.33
C GLN A 79 14.43 4.78 -13.23
N LEU A 80 15.37 5.24 -12.39
CA LEU A 80 16.63 4.52 -12.14
C LEU A 80 16.36 3.16 -11.49
N LEU A 81 15.54 3.11 -10.44
CA LEU A 81 15.18 1.87 -9.76
C LEU A 81 14.46 0.88 -10.70
N ALA A 82 13.50 1.36 -11.49
CA ALA A 82 12.77 0.54 -12.46
C ALA A 82 13.67 -0.04 -13.56
N THR A 83 14.85 0.57 -13.80
CA THR A 83 15.87 0.08 -14.75
C THR A 83 17.02 -0.66 -14.06
N GLY A 84 16.88 -0.99 -12.77
CA GLY A 84 17.87 -1.76 -12.01
C GLY A 84 19.09 -0.95 -11.57
N GLN A 85 19.02 0.38 -11.58
CA GLN A 85 20.12 1.26 -11.18
C GLN A 85 19.94 1.75 -9.73
N PRO A 86 21.05 1.87 -8.96
CA PRO A 86 20.99 2.35 -7.59
C PRO A 86 20.77 3.86 -7.52
N VAL A 87 20.25 4.34 -6.39
CA VAL A 87 19.99 5.76 -6.13
C VAL A 87 20.55 6.19 -4.78
N LEU A 88 20.96 7.44 -4.66
CA LEU A 88 21.31 8.05 -3.39
C LEU A 88 20.06 8.76 -2.83
N LYS A 89 19.24 8.02 -2.09
CA LYS A 89 17.93 8.45 -1.63
C LYS A 89 18.07 9.41 -0.42
N PRO A 90 17.35 10.54 -0.37
CA PRO A 90 17.23 11.32 0.86
C PRO A 90 16.57 10.48 1.97
N VAL A 91 16.64 10.96 3.22
CA VAL A 91 16.03 10.27 4.37
C VAL A 91 15.34 11.29 5.25
N TYR A 92 14.04 11.07 5.52
CA TYR A 92 13.24 11.83 6.45
C TYR A 92 12.92 10.98 7.69
N ASP A 93 13.48 11.36 8.83
CA ASP A 93 13.18 10.68 10.08
C ASP A 93 11.82 11.14 10.62
N HIS A 94 10.85 10.23 10.66
CA HIS A 94 9.50 10.55 11.13
C HIS A 94 9.38 10.72 12.65
N ASP A 95 10.32 10.22 13.44
CA ASP A 95 10.31 10.33 14.90
C ASP A 95 10.83 11.71 15.29
N THR A 96 11.99 12.11 14.78
CA THR A 96 12.57 13.44 15.04
C THR A 96 11.98 14.54 14.16
N GLY A 97 11.44 14.18 13.00
CA GLY A 97 10.89 15.10 12.01
C GLY A 97 11.95 15.82 11.18
N GLN A 98 13.18 15.30 11.12
CA GLN A 98 14.35 15.93 10.51
C GLN A 98 14.78 15.24 9.21
N LEU A 99 15.40 16.02 8.31
CA LEU A 99 16.12 15.48 7.17
C LEU A 99 17.50 15.01 7.64
N THR A 100 17.90 13.80 7.24
CA THR A 100 19.16 13.19 7.67
C THR A 100 20.04 12.84 6.46
N ARG A 101 21.15 12.12 6.69
CA ARG A 101 22.10 11.79 5.62
C ARG A 101 21.42 10.86 4.61
N PRO A 102 21.66 11.07 3.31
CA PRO A 102 21.10 10.19 2.29
C PRO A 102 21.72 8.80 2.38
N GLU A 103 20.98 7.80 1.91
CA GLU A 103 21.38 6.40 1.90
C GLU A 103 21.44 5.86 0.46
N LEU A 104 22.40 4.98 0.20
CA LEU A 104 22.47 4.26 -1.06
C LEU A 104 21.41 3.15 -1.05
N VAL A 105 20.52 3.18 -2.03
CA VAL A 105 19.50 2.15 -2.24
C VAL A 105 19.78 1.43 -3.55
N GLU A 106 19.96 0.11 -3.46
CA GLU A 106 20.09 -0.76 -4.62
C GLU A 106 18.77 -1.52 -4.83
N PRO A 107 18.21 -1.56 -6.06
CA PRO A 107 17.01 -2.33 -6.32
C PRO A 107 17.32 -3.82 -6.28
N THR A 108 16.44 -4.58 -5.63
CA THR A 108 16.43 -6.05 -5.63
C THR A 108 15.42 -6.56 -6.67
N GLU A 109 15.02 -7.83 -6.59
CA GLU A 109 14.02 -8.44 -7.49
C GLU A 109 12.69 -7.69 -7.45
N PHE A 110 12.27 -7.27 -6.25
CA PHE A 110 11.05 -6.52 -6.02
C PHE A 110 11.34 -5.17 -5.38
N VAL A 111 10.69 -4.12 -5.86
CA VAL A 111 10.78 -2.78 -5.27
C VAL A 111 9.39 -2.30 -4.88
N ILE A 112 9.17 -2.06 -3.59
CA ILE A 112 7.95 -1.44 -3.08
C ILE A 112 8.22 0.03 -2.79
N VAL A 113 7.38 0.89 -3.37
CA VAL A 113 7.41 2.34 -3.15
C VAL A 113 6.10 2.75 -2.48
N GLU A 114 6.17 3.15 -1.22
CA GLU A 114 5.00 3.67 -0.50
C GLU A 114 5.12 5.17 -0.20
N GLY A 115 4.00 5.85 0.01
CA GLY A 115 4.02 7.22 0.52
C GLY A 115 2.85 8.06 0.06
N LEU A 116 2.99 9.38 0.19
CA LEU A 116 1.95 10.35 -0.13
C LEU A 116 1.77 10.58 -1.63
N LEU A 117 2.87 10.64 -2.40
CA LEU A 117 2.88 11.09 -3.80
C LEU A 117 3.45 10.09 -4.84
N PRO A 118 3.51 8.74 -4.61
CA PRO A 118 4.19 7.85 -5.56
C PRO A 118 3.48 7.81 -6.92
N LEU A 119 2.18 8.11 -7.00
CA LEU A 119 1.40 8.12 -8.23
C LEU A 119 1.03 9.54 -8.68
N HIS A 120 1.67 10.58 -8.14
CA HIS A 120 1.27 11.97 -8.37
C HIS A 120 1.42 12.40 -9.84
N THR A 121 2.48 11.93 -10.52
CA THR A 121 2.77 12.33 -11.90
C THR A 121 2.68 11.15 -12.86
N ARG A 122 2.39 11.44 -14.13
CA ARG A 122 2.35 10.44 -15.21
C ARG A 122 3.69 9.71 -15.37
N LEU A 123 4.80 10.41 -15.15
CA LEU A 123 6.15 9.83 -15.24
C LEU A 123 6.41 8.84 -14.10
N ALA A 124 6.03 9.18 -12.87
CA ALA A 124 6.12 8.27 -11.74
C ALA A 124 5.22 7.04 -11.95
N GLN A 125 3.96 7.24 -12.37
CA GLN A 125 3.01 6.16 -12.66
C GLN A 125 3.57 5.14 -13.68
N ALA A 126 4.25 5.61 -14.72
CA ALA A 126 4.81 4.75 -15.77
C ALA A 126 6.00 3.89 -15.31
N CYS A 127 6.51 4.10 -14.09
CA CYS A 127 7.62 3.31 -13.53
C CYS A 127 7.13 2.03 -12.80
N PHE A 128 5.83 1.88 -12.58
CA PHE A 128 5.27 0.78 -11.79
C PHE A 128 4.62 -0.29 -12.66
N ASP A 129 4.81 -1.55 -12.26
CA ASP A 129 4.10 -2.70 -12.82
C ASP A 129 2.70 -2.84 -12.22
N ILE A 130 2.60 -2.52 -10.92
CA ILE A 130 1.36 -2.63 -10.15
C ILE A 130 1.24 -1.38 -9.29
N THR A 131 0.05 -0.79 -9.29
CA THR A 131 -0.25 0.42 -8.52
C THR A 131 -1.43 0.20 -7.57
N VAL A 132 -1.23 0.53 -6.30
CA VAL A 132 -2.22 0.34 -5.24
C VAL A 132 -2.53 1.67 -4.59
N TYR A 133 -3.80 1.93 -4.29
CA TYR A 133 -4.22 3.06 -3.48
C TYR A 133 -5.00 2.60 -2.25
N LEU A 134 -4.56 3.03 -1.06
CA LEU A 134 -5.28 2.79 0.19
C LEU A 134 -6.29 3.90 0.46
N ASP A 135 -7.56 3.52 0.52
CA ASP A 135 -8.71 4.41 0.67
C ASP A 135 -9.57 4.05 1.91
N PRO A 136 -8.99 4.06 3.13
CA PRO A 136 -9.77 3.80 4.33
C PRO A 136 -10.79 4.92 4.58
N PRO A 137 -11.95 4.62 5.20
CA PRO A 137 -12.89 5.64 5.62
C PRO A 137 -12.21 6.69 6.51
N GLU A 138 -12.54 7.96 6.27
CA GLU A 138 -11.86 9.08 6.92
C GLU A 138 -11.87 9.00 8.45
N HIS A 139 -13.01 8.65 9.06
CA HIS A 139 -13.12 8.49 10.51
C HIS A 139 -12.14 7.45 11.07
N ILE A 140 -12.01 6.28 10.42
CA ILE A 140 -11.05 5.23 10.80
C ILE A 140 -9.61 5.71 10.65
N ARG A 141 -9.31 6.39 9.54
CA ARG A 141 -7.98 6.94 9.29
C ARG A 141 -7.58 7.96 10.35
N ARG A 142 -8.50 8.86 10.74
CA ARG A 142 -8.27 9.85 11.82
C ARG A 142 -8.03 9.15 13.15
N GLU A 143 -8.83 8.13 13.49
CA GLU A 143 -8.64 7.31 14.70
C GLU A 143 -7.26 6.62 14.73
N TRP A 144 -6.87 5.99 13.62
CA TRP A 144 -5.55 5.37 13.49
C TRP A 144 -4.41 6.37 13.65
N LYS A 145 -4.54 7.56 13.05
CA LYS A 145 -3.52 8.62 13.18
C LYS A 145 -3.43 9.14 14.60
N VAL A 146 -4.56 9.41 15.26
CA VAL A 146 -4.59 9.84 16.67
C VAL A 146 -3.95 8.77 17.55
N LYS A 147 -4.35 7.50 17.44
CA LYS A 147 -3.78 6.40 18.22
C LYS A 147 -2.27 6.28 18.02
N ARG A 148 -1.80 6.32 16.77
CA ARG A 148 -0.37 6.23 16.43
C ARG A 148 0.44 7.41 16.96
N ASP A 149 0.02 8.63 16.67
CA ASP A 149 0.83 9.83 16.91
C ASP A 149 0.81 10.22 18.41
N THR A 150 -0.25 9.90 19.15
CA THR A 150 -0.31 10.07 20.61
C THR A 150 0.52 9.03 21.36
N THR A 151 0.53 7.77 20.89
CA THR A 151 1.25 6.68 21.57
C THR A 151 2.75 6.70 21.24
N LYS A 152 3.11 7.00 19.98
CA LYS A 152 4.50 6.84 19.49
C LYS A 152 5.28 8.15 19.40
N ARG A 153 4.60 9.30 19.26
CA ARG A 153 5.23 10.58 18.90
C ARG A 153 4.97 11.71 19.89
N GLY A 154 4.26 11.43 20.99
CA GLY A 154 4.05 12.39 22.09
C GLY A 154 3.11 13.56 21.77
N TYR A 155 2.32 13.47 20.71
CA TYR A 155 1.32 14.49 20.37
C TYR A 155 0.05 14.35 21.21
N THR A 156 -0.68 15.45 21.42
CA THR A 156 -2.05 15.37 21.96
C THR A 156 -3.06 15.07 20.85
N PRO A 157 -4.22 14.44 21.15
CA PRO A 157 -5.27 14.22 20.16
C PRO A 157 -5.68 15.49 19.41
N GLU A 158 -5.79 16.62 20.11
CA GLU A 158 -6.20 17.91 19.54
C GLU A 158 -5.18 18.43 18.52
N GLN A 159 -3.88 18.27 18.80
CA GLN A 159 -2.82 18.64 17.87
C GLN A 159 -2.89 17.81 16.59
N VAL A 160 -3.13 16.50 16.71
CA VAL A 160 -3.24 15.60 15.57
C VAL A 160 -4.47 15.94 14.72
N LEU A 161 -5.62 16.21 15.35
CA LEU A 161 -6.85 16.56 14.66
C LEU A 161 -6.74 17.92 13.95
N ALA A 162 -6.16 18.93 14.60
CA ALA A 162 -5.91 20.24 13.98
C ALA A 162 -4.95 20.14 12.79
N GLU A 163 -3.93 19.28 12.87
CA GLU A 163 -3.03 19.03 11.73
C GLU A 163 -3.76 18.32 10.58
N LEU A 164 -4.63 17.37 10.88
CA LEU A 164 -5.47 16.70 9.88
C LEU A 164 -6.38 17.70 9.16
N ASP A 165 -7.08 18.56 9.90
CA ASP A 165 -7.97 19.57 9.31
C ASP A 165 -7.20 20.57 8.45
N LYS A 166 -5.98 20.95 8.87
CA LYS A 166 -5.09 21.82 8.06
C LYS A 166 -4.69 21.16 6.73
N ARG A 167 -4.51 19.84 6.71
CA ARG A 167 -4.05 19.08 5.54
C ARG A 167 -5.17 18.69 4.58
N GLU A 168 -6.43 18.71 5.02
CA GLU A 168 -7.56 18.21 4.24
C GLU A 168 -7.68 18.83 2.83
N PRO A 169 -7.55 20.16 2.62
CA PRO A 169 -7.63 20.73 1.28
C PRO A 169 -6.56 20.18 0.33
N GLU A 170 -5.33 20.03 0.81
CA GLU A 170 -4.23 19.46 0.02
C GLU A 170 -4.36 17.95 -0.16
N SER A 171 -5.00 17.24 0.78
CA SER A 171 -5.32 15.82 0.61
C SER A 171 -6.32 15.61 -0.52
N GLU A 172 -7.37 16.43 -0.55
CA GLU A 172 -8.36 16.46 -1.63
C GLU A 172 -7.74 16.81 -2.99
N GLU A 173 -6.80 17.77 -3.00
CA GLU A 173 -6.19 18.26 -4.24
C GLU A 173 -5.06 17.37 -4.79
N PHE A 174 -4.21 16.80 -3.93
CA PHE A 174 -2.97 16.14 -4.36
C PHE A 174 -2.89 14.65 -4.02
N ILE A 175 -3.59 14.18 -2.97
CA ILE A 175 -3.52 12.79 -2.53
C ILE A 175 -4.65 11.96 -3.16
N ARG A 176 -5.92 12.35 -2.93
CA ARG A 176 -7.09 11.60 -3.41
C ARG A 176 -7.14 11.38 -4.93
N PRO A 177 -6.71 12.31 -5.79
CA PRO A 177 -6.75 12.10 -7.24
C PRO A 177 -5.88 10.92 -7.72
N GLN A 178 -4.86 10.53 -6.95
CA GLN A 178 -4.01 9.38 -7.27
C GLN A 178 -4.79 8.06 -7.28
N ARG A 179 -5.95 7.97 -6.60
CA ARG A 179 -6.86 6.80 -6.65
C ARG A 179 -7.25 6.43 -8.08
N SER A 180 -7.40 7.43 -8.96
CA SER A 180 -7.76 7.21 -10.36
C SER A 180 -6.65 6.52 -11.18
N ALA A 181 -5.41 6.59 -10.72
CA ALA A 181 -4.25 5.97 -11.38
C ALA A 181 -3.93 4.56 -10.86
N ALA A 182 -4.56 4.10 -9.78
CA ALA A 182 -4.29 2.79 -9.20
C ALA A 182 -4.94 1.65 -9.99
N ASP A 183 -4.27 0.50 -10.05
CA ASP A 183 -4.83 -0.76 -10.56
C ASP A 183 -5.74 -1.43 -9.51
N ILE A 184 -5.36 -1.27 -8.23
CA ILE A 184 -6.07 -1.86 -7.10
C ILE A 184 -6.35 -0.76 -6.07
N VAL A 185 -7.62 -0.57 -5.72
CA VAL A 185 -8.00 0.29 -4.59
C VAL A 185 -8.42 -0.58 -3.43
N VAL A 186 -7.82 -0.38 -2.26
CA VAL A 186 -8.10 -1.16 -1.06
C VAL A 186 -8.70 -0.26 0.01
N ARG A 187 -9.89 -0.65 0.49
CA ARG A 187 -10.60 0.01 1.59
C ARG A 187 -10.75 -0.97 2.73
N PHE A 188 -10.11 -0.69 3.86
CA PHE A 188 -10.38 -1.39 5.12
C PHE A 188 -11.41 -0.61 5.93
N GLY A 189 -12.55 -1.22 6.24
CA GLY A 189 -13.65 -0.53 6.89
C GLY A 189 -14.80 -1.44 7.31
N PRO A 190 -15.79 -0.90 8.05
CA PRO A 190 -17.04 -1.58 8.31
C PRO A 190 -17.84 -1.74 7.01
N ILE A 191 -18.82 -2.63 7.05
CA ILE A 191 -19.76 -2.80 5.94
C ILE A 191 -20.79 -1.67 6.02
N GLU A 192 -20.78 -0.73 5.09
CA GLU A 192 -21.58 0.52 5.16
C GLU A 192 -23.09 0.28 5.37
N ALA A 193 -23.64 -0.80 4.81
CA ALA A 193 -25.05 -1.15 4.92
C ALA A 193 -25.41 -1.89 6.22
N ARG A 194 -24.44 -2.18 7.10
CA ARG A 194 -24.61 -2.99 8.31
C ARG A 194 -24.22 -2.19 9.55
N GLN A 195 -25.11 -2.16 10.54
CA GLN A 195 -24.79 -1.58 11.86
C GLN A 195 -24.11 -2.65 12.71
N ASP A 196 -22.79 -2.71 12.60
CA ASP A 196 -21.98 -3.66 13.34
C ASP A 196 -21.64 -3.17 14.75
N PRO A 197 -21.52 -4.08 15.74
CA PRO A 197 -20.95 -3.75 17.03
C PRO A 197 -19.57 -3.10 16.89
N PRO A 198 -19.18 -2.14 17.77
CA PRO A 198 -17.93 -1.39 17.68
C PRO A 198 -16.64 -2.23 17.59
N ASP A 199 -16.65 -3.45 18.14
CA ASP A 199 -15.49 -4.36 18.17
C ASP A 199 -15.46 -5.34 16.99
N THR A 200 -16.34 -5.16 16.00
CA THR A 200 -16.36 -6.02 14.81
C THR A 200 -15.10 -5.78 14.00
N PRO A 201 -14.33 -6.83 13.65
CA PRO A 201 -13.14 -6.67 12.82
C PRO A 201 -13.48 -6.03 11.47
N LEU A 202 -12.62 -5.12 11.01
CA LEU A 202 -12.79 -4.44 9.73
C LEU A 202 -12.76 -5.44 8.57
N SER A 203 -13.64 -5.23 7.60
CA SER A 203 -13.62 -5.96 6.33
C SER A 203 -12.67 -5.26 5.35
N ALA A 204 -12.31 -5.93 4.26
CA ALA A 204 -11.61 -5.31 3.14
C ALA A 204 -12.51 -5.30 1.91
N GLU A 205 -12.58 -4.16 1.25
CA GLU A 205 -13.14 -4.03 -0.08
C GLU A 205 -12.02 -3.67 -1.05
N LEU A 206 -11.79 -4.54 -2.02
CA LEU A 206 -10.81 -4.35 -3.07
C LEU A 206 -11.55 -4.06 -4.37
N THR A 207 -11.19 -2.95 -5.00
CA THR A 207 -11.59 -2.64 -6.37
C THR A 207 -10.46 -3.05 -7.30
N LEU A 208 -10.72 -4.08 -8.10
CA LEU A 208 -9.79 -4.72 -9.01
C LEU A 208 -10.09 -4.22 -10.43
N ARG A 209 -9.20 -3.41 -10.99
CA ARG A 209 -9.37 -2.83 -12.33
C ARG A 209 -8.71 -3.72 -13.38
N PRO A 210 -9.30 -3.85 -14.57
CA PRO A 210 -8.76 -4.70 -15.64
C PRO A 210 -7.50 -4.11 -16.32
N THR A 211 -6.77 -3.22 -15.64
CA THR A 211 -5.48 -2.67 -16.07
C THR A 211 -4.32 -3.63 -15.76
N VAL A 212 -4.51 -4.56 -14.83
CA VAL A 212 -3.59 -5.69 -14.56
C VAL A 212 -4.34 -7.02 -14.59
N ARG A 213 -3.60 -8.12 -14.75
CA ARG A 213 -4.17 -9.47 -14.73
C ARG A 213 -4.37 -9.93 -13.29
N HIS A 214 -5.62 -10.03 -12.85
CA HIS A 214 -5.98 -10.59 -11.55
C HIS A 214 -6.02 -12.14 -11.57
N PRO A 215 -5.82 -12.81 -10.41
CA PRO A 215 -6.01 -14.25 -10.30
C PRO A 215 -7.46 -14.63 -10.64
N ASP A 216 -7.67 -15.81 -11.23
CA ASP A 216 -9.01 -16.31 -11.49
C ASP A 216 -9.67 -16.78 -10.18
N LEU A 217 -10.61 -15.96 -9.69
CA LEU A 217 -11.32 -16.26 -8.44
C LEU A 217 -12.59 -17.10 -8.66
N THR A 218 -12.95 -17.46 -9.89
CA THR A 218 -14.21 -18.17 -10.18
C THR A 218 -14.30 -19.54 -9.49
N GLY A 219 -13.18 -20.26 -9.40
CA GLY A 219 -13.08 -21.56 -8.74
C GLY A 219 -13.31 -21.53 -7.22
N VAL A 220 -13.20 -20.34 -6.60
CA VAL A 220 -13.32 -20.15 -5.15
C VAL A 220 -14.77 -19.93 -4.69
N PHE A 221 -15.72 -19.74 -5.62
CA PHE A 221 -17.12 -19.41 -5.29
C PHE A 221 -18.07 -20.62 -5.30
N ARG A 222 -17.60 -21.82 -4.94
CA ARG A 222 -18.52 -22.97 -4.73
C ARG A 222 -19.50 -22.64 -3.59
N GLU A 223 -20.74 -23.12 -3.68
CA GLU A 223 -21.91 -22.59 -2.92
C GLU A 223 -21.75 -22.51 -1.38
N SER A 224 -20.79 -23.25 -0.79
CA SER A 224 -20.42 -23.19 0.63
C SER A 224 -19.59 -21.97 1.05
N ASP A 225 -18.91 -21.30 0.10
CA ASP A 225 -17.80 -20.37 0.38
C ASP A 225 -18.23 -18.89 0.37
N ARG A 226 -19.53 -18.64 0.18
CA ARG A 226 -20.14 -17.30 0.17
C ARG A 226 -20.15 -16.59 1.53
N ARG A 227 -19.67 -17.20 2.62
CA ARG A 227 -19.62 -16.54 3.94
C ARG A 227 -18.33 -15.75 4.14
N ALA A 228 -17.25 -16.16 3.48
CA ALA A 228 -15.94 -15.53 3.61
C ALA A 228 -15.78 -14.26 2.77
N MET A 229 -16.28 -14.31 1.53
CA MET A 229 -16.13 -13.21 0.59
C MET A 229 -17.23 -13.18 -0.47
N HIS A 230 -17.35 -12.05 -1.16
CA HIS A 230 -18.17 -11.93 -2.36
C HIS A 230 -17.43 -11.14 -3.43
N LEU A 231 -17.48 -11.64 -4.66
CA LEU A 231 -17.09 -10.91 -5.86
C LEU A 231 -18.34 -10.34 -6.53
N LYS A 232 -18.28 -9.08 -6.95
CA LYS A 232 -19.37 -8.41 -7.68
C LYS A 232 -18.79 -7.54 -8.78
N LEU A 233 -19.40 -7.57 -9.95
CA LEU A 233 -19.15 -6.54 -10.95
C LEU A 233 -19.85 -5.26 -10.51
N LYS A 234 -19.11 -4.16 -10.45
CA LYS A 234 -19.62 -2.82 -10.12
C LYS A 234 -19.02 -1.77 -11.05
N ARG A 235 -19.49 -0.53 -10.92
CA ARG A 235 -18.82 0.64 -11.52
C ARG A 235 -18.03 1.35 -10.43
N ASP A 236 -16.78 1.69 -10.73
CA ASP A 236 -15.95 2.54 -9.87
C ASP A 236 -16.43 4.01 -9.93
N GLU A 237 -15.85 4.88 -9.11
CA GLU A 237 -16.17 6.32 -9.02
C GLU A 237 -15.98 7.05 -10.35
N ASP A 238 -15.05 6.59 -11.19
CA ASP A 238 -14.80 7.11 -12.54
C ASP A 238 -15.74 6.50 -13.61
N GLY A 239 -16.68 5.65 -13.19
CA GLY A 239 -17.67 5.00 -14.03
C GLY A 239 -17.19 3.73 -14.76
N ARG A 240 -15.91 3.36 -14.63
CA ARG A 240 -15.35 2.17 -15.28
C ARG A 240 -15.89 0.88 -14.66
N PRO A 241 -16.17 -0.16 -15.45
CA PRO A 241 -16.53 -1.47 -14.92
C PRO A 241 -15.32 -2.10 -14.23
N VAL A 242 -15.53 -2.59 -13.02
CA VAL A 242 -14.50 -3.17 -12.16
C VAL A 242 -15.04 -4.38 -11.41
N GLU A 243 -14.13 -5.25 -10.98
CA GLU A 243 -14.45 -6.31 -10.04
C GLU A 243 -14.29 -5.80 -8.61
N GLY A 244 -15.36 -5.87 -7.82
CA GLY A 244 -15.35 -5.57 -6.39
C GLY A 244 -15.25 -6.87 -5.60
N LEU A 245 -14.11 -7.10 -4.95
CA LEU A 245 -13.90 -8.20 -4.03
C LEU A 245 -14.12 -7.69 -2.60
N HIS A 246 -15.09 -8.27 -1.90
CA HIS A 246 -15.35 -7.99 -0.49
C HIS A 246 -14.93 -9.18 0.36
N VAL A 247 -14.01 -8.97 1.30
CA VAL A 247 -13.54 -9.97 2.27
C VAL A 247 -14.02 -9.56 3.66
N HIS A 248 -14.85 -10.41 4.26
CA HIS A 248 -15.46 -10.09 5.55
C HIS A 248 -14.42 -10.20 6.70
N GLY A 249 -14.46 -9.25 7.64
CA GLY A 249 -13.53 -9.23 8.79
C GLY A 249 -13.77 -10.32 9.84
N TYR A 250 -14.99 -10.85 9.89
CA TYR A 250 -15.46 -11.80 10.91
C TYR A 250 -15.43 -13.26 10.44
N VAL A 251 -14.65 -13.54 9.39
CA VAL A 251 -14.58 -14.86 8.75
C VAL A 251 -13.73 -15.80 9.59
N PRO A 252 -14.20 -17.04 9.85
CA PRO A 252 -13.37 -18.05 10.48
C PRO A 252 -12.11 -18.31 9.66
N ARG A 253 -10.95 -18.42 10.32
CA ARG A 253 -9.66 -18.66 9.66
C ARG A 253 -9.64 -19.87 8.73
N GLU A 254 -10.44 -20.90 9.04
CA GLU A 254 -10.53 -22.10 8.19
C GLU A 254 -11.09 -21.76 6.81
N GLU A 255 -12.09 -20.87 6.75
CA GLU A 255 -12.71 -20.43 5.49
C GLU A 255 -11.78 -19.49 4.70
N SER A 256 -11.13 -18.53 5.37
CA SER A 256 -10.15 -17.66 4.70
C SER A 256 -8.96 -18.44 4.15
N ARG A 257 -8.51 -19.48 4.85
CA ARG A 257 -7.39 -20.32 4.42
C ARG A 257 -7.69 -21.14 3.16
N LEU A 258 -8.94 -21.52 2.92
CA LEU A 258 -9.33 -22.17 1.66
C LEU A 258 -9.17 -21.20 0.48
N LEU A 259 -9.58 -19.95 0.66
CA LEU A 259 -9.39 -18.89 -0.31
C LEU A 259 -7.91 -18.57 -0.53
N GLU A 260 -7.11 -18.46 0.53
CA GLU A 260 -5.67 -18.23 0.42
C GLU A 260 -5.00 -19.33 -0.42
N LYS A 261 -5.34 -20.60 -0.18
CA LYS A 261 -4.82 -21.73 -0.96
C LYS A 261 -5.25 -21.68 -2.41
N ALA A 262 -6.49 -21.27 -2.70
CA ALA A 262 -6.98 -21.19 -4.06
C ALA A 262 -6.27 -20.10 -4.87
N ILE A 263 -6.09 -18.90 -4.28
CA ILE A 263 -5.29 -17.83 -4.92
C ILE A 263 -3.85 -18.29 -5.13
N TRP A 264 -3.25 -18.95 -4.14
CA TRP A 264 -1.86 -19.42 -4.23
C TRP A 264 -1.65 -20.50 -5.29
N ALA A 265 -2.62 -21.38 -5.49
CA ALA A 265 -2.55 -22.44 -6.49
C ALA A 265 -2.46 -21.91 -7.94
N GLU A 266 -3.00 -20.72 -8.21
CA GLU A 266 -2.93 -20.08 -9.54
C GLU A 266 -1.50 -19.64 -9.92
N LEU A 267 -0.60 -19.45 -8.94
CA LEU A 267 0.81 -19.15 -9.20
C LEU A 267 1.58 -20.36 -9.75
N ASP A 268 1.02 -21.57 -9.68
CA ASP A 268 1.66 -22.84 -10.10
C ASP A 268 3.12 -22.93 -9.59
N THR A 269 3.29 -22.64 -8.30
CA THR A 269 4.59 -22.59 -7.63
C THR A 269 4.75 -23.77 -6.67
N GLU A 270 5.97 -24.30 -6.57
CA GLU A 270 6.33 -25.32 -5.58
C GLU A 270 6.50 -24.73 -4.16
N SER A 271 6.54 -23.41 -4.02
CA SER A 271 6.68 -22.75 -2.73
C SER A 271 5.41 -22.83 -1.88
N GLU A 272 5.59 -22.92 -0.56
CA GLU A 272 4.47 -22.92 0.38
C GLU A 272 3.87 -21.52 0.51
N LEU A 273 2.54 -21.47 0.71
CA LEU A 273 1.81 -20.24 1.03
C LEU A 273 2.42 -19.60 2.30
N PRO A 274 2.88 -18.33 2.24
CA PRO A 274 3.49 -17.68 3.40
C PRO A 274 2.53 -17.53 4.57
N SER A 275 2.91 -18.05 5.73
CA SER A 275 2.11 -17.94 6.96
C SER A 275 2.19 -16.58 7.64
N THR A 276 3.09 -15.70 7.18
CA THR A 276 3.37 -14.36 7.74
C THR A 276 2.34 -13.30 7.32
N LEU A 277 1.43 -13.61 6.41
CA LEU A 277 0.41 -12.69 5.93
C LEU A 277 -0.70 -12.42 6.97
N GLY A 278 -1.15 -11.17 7.00
CA GLY A 278 -2.28 -10.69 7.80
C GLY A 278 -1.91 -10.15 9.18
N HIS A 279 -0.64 -10.14 9.57
CA HIS A 279 -0.23 -9.71 10.90
C HIS A 279 -0.32 -8.18 11.09
N ILE A 280 -0.89 -7.76 12.21
CA ILE A 280 -0.96 -6.38 12.70
C ILE A 280 -0.24 -6.34 14.04
N GLY A 281 1.04 -5.95 14.03
CA GLY A 281 1.89 -6.10 15.22
C GLY A 281 2.22 -7.57 15.50
N GLU A 282 2.51 -7.92 16.76
CA GLU A 282 2.99 -9.25 17.12
C GLU A 282 1.85 -10.29 17.27
N ASP A 283 0.75 -9.92 17.94
CA ASP A 283 -0.26 -10.88 18.38
C ASP A 283 -1.60 -10.81 17.63
N THR A 284 -1.77 -9.87 16.70
CA THR A 284 -3.06 -9.68 15.99
C THR A 284 -2.94 -10.11 14.54
N ARG A 285 -3.91 -10.89 14.05
CA ARG A 285 -4.05 -11.24 12.63
C ARG A 285 -5.39 -10.77 12.10
N SER A 286 -5.39 -10.24 10.88
CA SER A 286 -6.57 -9.82 10.13
C SER A 286 -6.65 -10.66 8.84
N GLU A 287 -7.73 -11.43 8.71
CA GLU A 287 -7.99 -12.25 7.52
C GLU A 287 -8.17 -11.40 6.24
N PRO A 288 -8.91 -10.27 6.27
CA PRO A 288 -8.96 -9.38 5.11
C PRO A 288 -7.60 -8.79 4.73
N LEU A 289 -6.76 -8.47 5.73
CA LEU A 289 -5.38 -8.02 5.45
C LEU A 289 -4.55 -9.13 4.82
N ALA A 290 -4.66 -10.37 5.31
CA ALA A 290 -3.94 -11.52 4.77
C ALA A 290 -4.26 -11.75 3.30
N ILE A 291 -5.55 -11.76 2.95
CA ILE A 291 -6.01 -11.94 1.57
C ILE A 291 -5.60 -10.74 0.70
N THR A 292 -5.67 -9.51 1.23
CA THR A 292 -5.17 -8.33 0.51
C THR A 292 -3.68 -8.45 0.18
N GLN A 293 -2.85 -8.79 1.18
CA GLN A 293 -1.42 -8.97 0.98
C GLN A 293 -1.12 -10.15 0.03
N LEU A 294 -1.88 -11.23 0.12
CA LEU A 294 -1.74 -12.37 -0.77
C LEU A 294 -2.02 -12.01 -2.23
N LEU A 295 -3.05 -11.20 -2.51
CA LEU A 295 -3.35 -10.74 -3.86
C LEU A 295 -2.23 -9.85 -4.41
N LEU A 296 -1.68 -8.95 -3.59
CA LEU A 296 -0.54 -8.13 -4.02
C LEU A 296 0.71 -8.98 -4.24
N LEU A 297 0.97 -9.95 -3.36
CA LEU A 297 2.05 -10.92 -3.52
C LEU A 297 1.88 -11.73 -4.81
N TYR A 298 0.66 -12.17 -5.12
CA TYR A 298 0.33 -12.84 -6.37
C TYR A 298 0.75 -11.98 -7.56
N HIS A 299 0.34 -10.71 -7.59
CA HIS A 299 0.67 -9.80 -8.69
C HIS A 299 2.18 -9.59 -8.84
N MET A 300 2.89 -9.45 -7.72
CA MET A 300 4.34 -9.31 -7.73
C MET A 300 5.00 -10.55 -8.33
N LEU A 301 4.63 -11.75 -7.88
CA LEU A 301 5.21 -13.01 -8.35
C LEU A 301 4.84 -13.33 -9.80
N ASP A 302 3.59 -13.09 -10.21
CA ASP A 302 3.12 -13.31 -11.59
C ASP A 302 3.83 -12.40 -12.59
N SER A 303 4.26 -11.20 -12.17
CA SER A 303 4.98 -10.25 -13.02
C SER A 303 6.41 -10.70 -13.40
N VAL A 304 6.95 -11.70 -12.70
CA VAL A 304 8.29 -12.27 -12.97
C VAL A 304 8.20 -13.52 -13.86
N ARG A 305 6.99 -14.06 -14.10
CA ARG A 305 6.76 -15.25 -14.93
C ARG A 305 6.73 -14.91 -16.42
#